data_AF-A0A9W5IPM5-F1
#
_entry.id   AF-A0A9W5IPM5-F1
#
_cell.length_a   1.000
_cell.length_b   1.000
_cell.length_c   1.000
_cell.angle_alpha   90.00
_cell.angle_beta   90.00
_cell.angle_gamma   90.00
#
_symmetry.space_group_name_H-M   'P 1'
#
loop_
_entity.id
_entity.type
_entity.pdbx_description
1 polymer ?
#
loop_
_entity_poly.entity_id
_entity_poly.type
_entity_poly.pdbx_seq_one_letter_code
_entity_poly.pdbx_strand_id
1 'polypeptide(L)' 'MEYLNLSALIGGLVSSRLCTLHELQTVYSLEDALNLWEVLSVDGYNRQQQEKRRQAV' A
#
# COMPACT_ATOMS: atom_id res chain seq x y z
N MET A 1 -2.79 -8.65 -2.41
CA MET A 1 -4.21 -9.01 -2.18
C MET A 1 -4.92 -8.81 -3.50
N GLU A 2 -5.68 -9.80 -3.94
CA GLU A 2 -6.49 -9.68 -5.15
C GLU A 2 -7.91 -9.28 -4.72
N TYR A 3 -8.34 -8.08 -5.07
CA TYR A 3 -9.69 -7.60 -4.78
C TYR A 3 -10.57 -7.86 -5.99
N LEU A 4 -11.57 -8.75 -5.85
CA LEU A 4 -12.45 -9.18 -6.94
C LEU A 4 -13.45 -8.10 -7.38
N ASN A 5 -13.90 -7.26 -6.44
CA ASN A 5 -15.00 -6.32 -6.65
C ASN A 5 -14.60 -4.84 -6.42
N LEU A 6 -13.30 -4.55 -6.30
CA LEU A 6 -12.79 -3.23 -5.98
C LEU A 6 -11.43 -3.01 -6.66
N SER A 7 -11.15 -1.76 -7.04
CA SER A 7 -9.82 -1.37 -7.49
C SER A 7 -8.76 -1.72 -6.45
N ALA A 8 -7.66 -2.32 -6.91
CA ALA A 8 -6.54 -2.68 -6.06
C ALA A 8 -5.99 -1.48 -5.28
N LEU A 9 -5.98 -0.29 -5.89
CA LEU A 9 -5.51 0.95 -5.27
C LEU A 9 -6.31 1.28 -4.00
N ILE A 10 -7.64 1.39 -4.13
CA ILE A 10 -8.53 1.71 -3.00
C ILE A 10 -8.47 0.60 -1.96
N GLY A 11 -8.61 -0.65 -2.41
CA GLY A 11 -8.62 -1.81 -1.52
C GLY A 11 -7.34 -1.92 -0.70
N GLY A 12 -6.19 -1.82 -1.35
CA GLY A 12 -4.90 -1.98 -0.68
C GLY A 12 -4.55 -0.81 0.23
N LEU A 13 -4.84 0.44 -0.15
CA LEU A 13 -4.58 1.60 0.72
C LEU A 13 -5.43 1.57 2.00
N VAL A 14 -6.74 1.31 1.86
CA VAL A 14 -7.65 1.25 3.00
C VAL A 14 -7.34 0.03 3.88
N SER A 15 -7.10 -1.14 3.29
CA SER A 15 -6.82 -2.36 4.05
C SER A 15 -5.45 -2.33 4.74
N SER A 16 -4.46 -1.64 4.15
CA SER A 16 -3.15 -1.41 4.79
C SER A 16 -3.18 -0.34 5.88
N ARG A 17 -4.32 0.34 6.06
CA ARG A 17 -4.51 1.43 7.03
C ARG A 17 -3.57 2.62 6.80
N LEU A 18 -3.13 2.83 5.56
CA LEU A 18 -2.38 4.04 5.19
C LEU A 18 -3.30 5.26 5.10
N CYS A 19 -4.58 5.04 4.78
CA CYS A 19 -5.61 6.06 4.81
C CYS A 19 -7.01 5.43 4.95
N THR A 20 -7.99 6.27 5.27
CA THR A 20 -9.42 5.93 5.24
C THR A 20 -10.02 6.22 3.86
N LEU A 21 -11.18 5.62 3.58
CA LEU A 21 -11.93 5.94 2.36
C LEU A 21 -12.34 7.42 2.31
N HIS A 22 -12.67 8.01 3.46
CA HIS A 22 -13.05 9.42 3.54
C HIS A 22 -11.89 10.34 3.11
N GLU A 23 -10.68 10.07 3.59
CA GLU A 23 -9.50 10.86 3.23
C GLU A 23 -9.18 10.73 1.72
N LEU A 24 -9.30 9.54 1.14
CA LEU A 24 -9.14 9.34 -0.32
C LEU A 24 -10.15 10.13 -1.16
N GLN A 25 -11.35 10.38 -0.63
CA GLN A 25 -12.41 11.07 -1.36
C GLN A 25 -12.39 12.59 -1.17
N THR A 26 -11.76 13.08 -0.09
CA THR A 26 -11.93 14.49 0.34
C THR A 26 -10.63 15.24 0.59
N VAL A 27 -9.53 14.55 0.88
CA VAL A 27 -8.25 15.15 1.25
C VAL A 27 -7.19 14.87 0.18
N TYR A 28 -7.05 13.62 -0.23
CA TYR A 28 -6.00 13.20 -1.14
C TYR A 28 -6.37 13.39 -2.60
N SER A 29 -5.43 13.93 -3.36
CA SER A 29 -5.48 13.86 -4.82
C SER A 29 -5.16 12.45 -5.32
N LEU A 30 -5.34 12.22 -6.62
CA LEU A 30 -4.92 10.96 -7.24
C LEU A 30 -3.40 10.75 -7.10
N GLU A 31 -2.60 11.80 -7.21
CA GLU A 31 -1.15 11.73 -7.06
C GLU A 31 -0.76 11.31 -5.64
N ASP A 32 -1.41 11.88 -4.61
CA ASP A 32 -1.18 11.49 -3.22
C ASP A 32 -1.51 10.01 -2.98
N ALA A 33 -2.62 9.54 -3.54
CA ALA A 33 -3.00 8.12 -3.46
C ALA A 33 -1.98 7.21 -4.15
N LEU A 34 -1.43 7.62 -5.29
CA LEU A 34 -0.37 6.88 -5.98
C LEU A 34 0.96 6.89 -5.21
N ASN A 35 1.30 8.01 -4.56
CA ASN A 35 2.47 8.09 -3.68
C ASN A 35 2.32 7.13 -2.48
N LEU A 36 1.15 7.07 -1.85
CA LEU A 36 0.88 6.10 -0.78
C LEU A 36 0.94 4.66 -1.27
N TRP A 37 0.52 4.41 -2.52
CA TRP A 37 0.59 3.08 -3.13
C TRP A 37 2.04 2.65 -3.37
N GLU A 38 2.90 3.58 -3.78
CA GLU A 38 4.33 3.33 -3.90
C GLU A 38 4.94 3.01 -2.53
N VAL A 39 4.61 3.78 -1.49
CA VAL A 39 5.05 3.50 -0.11
C VAL A 39 4.67 2.07 0.30
N LEU A 40 3.41 1.67 0.11
CA LEU A 40 2.94 0.32 0.43
C LEU A 40 3.74 -0.77 -0.30
N SER A 41 4.03 -0.52 -1.58
CA SER A 41 4.74 -1.47 -2.46
C SER A 41 6.21 -1.60 -2.05
N VAL A 42 6.89 -0.47 -1.81
CA VAL A 42 8.29 -0.41 -1.39
C VAL A 42 8.48 -1.02 -0.01
N ASP A 43 7.54 -0.81 0.91
CA ASP A 43 7.54 -1.45 2.22
C ASP A 43 7.47 -2.98 2.12
N GLY A 44 6.61 -3.50 1.24
CA GLY A 44 6.54 -4.93 0.95
C GLY A 44 7.86 -5.49 0.45
N TYR A 45 8.48 -4.80 -0.51
CA TYR A 45 9.81 -5.16 -1.01
C TYR A 45 10.87 -5.14 0.09
N ASN A 46 10.93 -4.07 0.89
CA ASN A 46 11.91 -3.91 1.95
C ASN A 46 11.80 -5.00 3.02
N ARG A 47 10.57 -5.35 3.42
CA ARG A 47 10.34 -6.48 4.35
C ARG A 47 10.89 -7.79 3.79
N GLN A 48 10.61 -8.09 2.53
CA GLN A 48 11.13 -9.29 1.87
C GLN A 48 12.67 -9.29 1.83
N GLN A 49 13.30 -8.15 1.54
CA GLN A 49 14.76 -8.05 1.52
C GLN A 49 15.37 -8.24 2.92
N GLN A 50 14.73 -7.68 3.96
CA GLN A 50 15.16 -7.88 5.34
C GLN A 50 15.06 -9.34 5.78
N GLU A 51 13.98 -10.03 5.41
CA GLU A 51 13.82 -11.48 5.70
C GLU A 51 14.91 -12.31 5.04
N LYS A 52 15.20 -12.06 3.75
CA LYS A 52 16.30 -12.72 3.04
C LYS A 52 17.65 -12.51 3.72
N ARG A 53 17.93 -11.29 4.18
CA ARG A 53 19.16 -10.98 4.92
C ARG A 53 19.25 -11.72 6.25
N ARG A 54 18.14 -11.84 6.99
CA ARG A 54 18.10 -12.59 8.26
C ARG A 54 18.34 -14.09 8.08
N GLN A 55 17.94 -14.68 6.95
CA GLN A 55 18.16 -16.10 6.67
C GLN A 55 19.58 -16.43 6.20
N ALA A 56 20.33 -15.42 5.75
CA ALA A 56 21.70 -15.56 5.25
C ALA A 56 22.78 -15.36 6.33
N VAL A 57 22.37 -14.99 7.55
CA VAL A 57 23.23 -14.85 8.76
C VAL A 57 23.00 -16.06 9.65
#